data_AF-C6V4H4-F1
#
_entry.id   AF-C6V4H4-F1
#
_cell.length_a   1.000
_cell.length_b   1.000
_cell.length_c   1.000
_cell.angle_alpha   90.00
_cell.angle_beta   90.00
_cell.angle_gamma   90.00
#
_symmetry.space_group_name_H-M   'P 1'
#
loop_
_entity.id
_entity.type
_entity.pdbx_description
1 polymer ?
#
loop_
_entity_poly.entity_id
_entity_poly.type
_entity_poly.pdbx_seq_one_letter_code
_entity_poly.pdbx_strand_id
1 'polypeptide(L)' 'MIKKSGGRKTVPQIFINDMCVGGFDDLNTLNENGKLDELLFLNNQ' A
#
# COMPACT_ATOMS: atom_id res chain seq x y z
N MET A 1 5.69 12.90 -8.48
CA MET A 1 5.93 11.45 -8.46
C MET A 1 7.11 11.06 -7.58
N ILE A 2 8.34 11.51 -7.84
CA ILE A 2 9.54 11.18 -7.02
C ILE A 2 9.41 11.52 -5.53
N LYS A 3 8.74 12.61 -5.16
CA LYS A 3 8.52 13.00 -3.75
C LYS A 3 7.55 12.10 -2.97
N LYS A 4 6.61 11.41 -3.64
CA LYS A 4 5.62 10.55 -2.98
C LYS A 4 6.14 9.12 -2.71
N SER A 5 7.19 8.73 -3.41
CA SER A 5 7.77 7.37 -3.39
C SER A 5 8.86 7.15 -2.33
N GLY A 6 9.22 8.16 -1.54
CA GLY A 6 10.35 8.07 -0.59
C GLY A 6 11.70 7.72 -1.24
N GLY A 7 11.86 7.93 -2.55
CA GLY A 7 13.06 7.54 -3.30
C GLY A 7 13.08 6.11 -3.88
N ARG A 8 12.02 5.30 -3.70
CA ARG A 8 11.89 4.01 -4.41
C ARG A 8 11.76 4.25 -5.92
N LYS A 9 12.64 3.63 -6.70
CA LYS A 9 12.70 3.68 -8.19
C LYS A 9 12.04 2.48 -8.86
N THR A 10 11.59 1.50 -8.08
CA THR A 10 10.96 0.27 -8.56
C THR A 10 9.44 0.40 -8.56
N VAL A 11 8.83 -0.23 -9.56
CA VAL A 11 7.37 -0.35 -9.74
C VAL A 11 6.97 -1.82 -9.52
N PRO A 12 5.73 -2.09 -9.08
CA PRO A 12 4.66 -1.15 -8.77
C PRO A 12 4.87 -0.42 -7.43
N GLN A 13 4.27 0.77 -7.31
CA GLN A 13 4.10 1.47 -6.03
C GLN A 13 2.61 1.60 -5.75
N ILE A 14 2.18 0.91 -4.71
CA ILE A 14 0.79 0.73 -4.32
C ILE A 14 0.51 1.72 -3.20
N PHE A 15 -0.57 2.47 -3.39
CA PHE A 15 -1.09 3.42 -2.43
C PHE A 15 -2.54 3.04 -2.13
N ILE A 16 -2.91 3.02 -0.85
CA ILE A 16 -4.29 2.87 -0.40
C ILE A 16 -4.64 4.19 0.28
N ASN A 17 -5.57 4.94 -0.32
CA ASN A 17 -5.82 6.36 -0.03
C ASN A 17 -4.54 7.21 -0.08
N ASP A 18 -4.22 7.92 1.00
CA ASP A 18 -3.03 8.75 1.17
C ASP A 18 -1.83 7.99 1.77
N MET A 19 -1.96 6.68 2.03
CA MET A 19 -0.88 5.86 2.57
C MET A 19 -0.13 5.10 1.46
N CYS A 20 1.19 5.27 1.43
CA CYS A 20 2.06 4.44 0.61
C CYS A 20 2.22 3.06 1.25
N VAL A 21 1.63 2.04 0.64
CA VAL A 21 1.77 0.65 1.09
C VAL A 21 3.13 0.09 0.68
N GLY A 22 3.61 0.43 -0.52
CA GLY A 22 4.90 -0.03 -1.02
C GLY A 22 4.77 -0.83 -2.31
N GLY A 23 5.50 -1.93 -2.44
CA GLY A 23 5.47 -2.79 -3.62
C GLY A 23 4.36 -3.84 -3.60
N PHE A 24 4.38 -4.74 -4.58
CA PHE A 24 3.48 -5.90 -4.60
C PHE A 24 3.69 -6.80 -3.39
N ASP A 25 4.94 -7.06 -3.01
CA ASP A 25 5.26 -7.91 -1.84
C ASP A 25 4.73 -7.31 -0.54
N ASP A 26 4.82 -5.98 -0.39
CA ASP A 26 4.30 -5.26 0.78
C ASP A 26 2.77 -5.40 0.85
N LEU A 27 2.07 -5.27 -0.29
CA LEU A 27 0.62 -5.48 -0.38
C LEU A 27 0.24 -6.95 -0.08
N ASN A 28 0.95 -7.91 -0.67
CA ASN A 28 0.68 -9.34 -0.47
C ASN A 28 0.90 -9.74 0.99
N THR A 29 1.93 -9.21 1.63
CA THR A 29 2.18 -9.41 3.07
C THR A 29 1.02 -8.89 3.91
N LEU A 30 0.45 -7.72 3.58
CA LEU A 30 -0.72 -7.19 4.29
C LEU A 30 -1.96 -8.07 4.09
N ASN A 31 -2.12 -8.62 2.88
CA ASN A 31 -3.21 -9.54 2.55
C ASN A 31 -3.10 -10.86 3.34
N GLU A 32 -1.91 -11.48 3.36
CA GLU A 32 -1.66 -12.71 4.11
C GLU A 32 -1.85 -12.53 5.62
N ASN A 33 -1.53 -11.35 6.15
CA ASN A 33 -1.75 -11.00 7.55
C ASN A 33 -3.22 -10.60 7.87
N GLY A 34 -4.12 -10.57 6.88
CA GLY A 34 -5.53 -10.14 7.05
C GLY A 34 -5.72 -8.64 7.31
N LYS A 35 -4.63 -7.85 7.33
CA LYS A 35 -4.65 -6.40 7.60
C LYS A 35 -5.07 -5.57 6.40
N LEU A 36 -4.97 -6.14 5.20
CA LEU A 36 -5.40 -5.46 3.98
C LEU A 36 -6.91 -5.20 4.01
N ASP A 37 -7.69 -6.19 4.45
CA ASP A 37 -9.13 -6.05 4.56
C ASP A 37 -9.49 -4.96 5.57
N GLU A 38 -8.87 -4.95 6.76
CA GLU A 38 -9.06 -3.89 7.76
C GLU A 38 -8.78 -2.50 7.17
N LEU A 39 -7.65 -2.37 6.45
CA LEU A 39 -7.28 -1.12 5.78
C LEU A 39 -8.32 -0.72 4.73
N LEU A 40 -8.91 -1.65 3.99
CA LEU A 40 -9.93 -1.35 2.98
C LEU A 40 -11.32 -1.06 3.59
N PHE A 41 -11.69 -1.74 4.67
CA PHE A 41 -12.99 -1.57 5.34
C PHE A 41 -13.07 -0.28 6.17
N LEU A 42 -11.98 0.15 6.81
CA LEU A 42 -11.89 1.45 7.50
C LEU A 42 -12.19 2.64 6.56
N ASN A 43 -12.11 2.44 5.25
CA ASN A 43 -12.28 3.48 4.24
C ASN A 43 -13.67 3.55 3.63
N ASN A 44 -14.58 2.64 4.00
CA ASN A 44 -15.95 2.59 3.48
C ASN A 44 -16.98 3.21 4.46
N GLN A 45 -16.55 4.13 5.34
CA GLN A 45 -17.43 4.88 6.24
C GLN A 45 -17.48 6.38 5.89
#